data_AF-A0A034VQR1-F1
#
_entry.id   AF-A0A034VQR1-F1
#
_cell.length_a   1.000
_cell.length_b   1.000
_cell.length_c   1.000
_cell.angle_alpha   90.00
_cell.angle_beta   90.00
_cell.angle_gamma   90.00
#
_symmetry.space_group_name_H-M   'P 1'
#
loop_
_entity.id
_entity.type
_entity.pdbx_description
1 polymer ?
#
loop_
_entity_poly.entity_id
_entity_poly.type
_entity_poly.pdbx_seq_one_letter_code
_entity_poly.pdbx_strand_id
1 'polypeptide(L)'
;DPDVPSRAEPTSREILHWLVINIPGNKVAEGQTVAEYIGSGPPEGTGLHRYVIFVFKQPNKIESEKFIPKTSSEGRVKVKSKDFIAKYNLGDPIAGNSYQAQYDDYVP
;
A
#
# COMPACT_ATOMS: atom_id res chain seq x y z
N ASP A 1 -3.43 2.48 -3.69
CA ASP A 1 -4.37 2.86 -4.76
C ASP A 1 -4.20 4.34 -5.11
N PRO A 2 -3.70 4.67 -6.32
CA PRO A 2 -3.54 6.04 -6.79
C PRO A 2 -4.84 6.65 -7.37
N ASP A 3 -5.91 5.87 -7.47
CA ASP A 3 -7.14 6.20 -8.20
C ASP A 3 -8.29 6.57 -7.26
N VAL A 4 -8.02 7.14 -6.07
CA VAL A 4 -9.05 7.36 -5.03
C VAL A 4 -9.54 8.82 -4.97
N PRO A 5 -10.86 9.09 -4.97
CA PRO A 5 -11.98 8.14 -5.06
C PRO A 5 -12.24 7.58 -6.47
N SER A 6 -11.74 8.23 -7.51
CA SER A 6 -11.73 7.68 -8.87
C SER A 6 -10.44 8.06 -9.59
N ARG A 7 -10.10 7.33 -10.65
CA ARG A 7 -8.95 7.67 -11.51
C ARG A 7 -9.10 9.05 -12.17
N ALA A 8 -10.34 9.48 -12.43
CA ALA A 8 -10.63 10.78 -13.01
C ALA A 8 -10.36 11.92 -12.02
N GLU A 9 -10.63 11.70 -10.73
CA GLU A 9 -10.46 12.70 -9.66
C GLU A 9 -9.75 12.11 -8.43
N PRO A 10 -8.43 11.86 -8.48
CA PRO A 10 -7.73 11.12 -7.43
C PRO A 10 -7.35 12.01 -6.23
N THR A 11 -8.31 12.65 -5.60
CA THR A 11 -8.11 13.66 -4.52
C THR A 11 -7.55 13.09 -3.21
N SER A 12 -7.65 11.77 -3.01
CA SER A 12 -7.19 11.08 -1.79
C SER A 12 -6.06 10.08 -2.03
N ARG A 13 -5.41 10.17 -3.20
CA ARG A 13 -4.25 9.33 -3.54
C ARG A 13 -3.07 9.55 -2.57
N GLU A 14 -2.31 8.55 -2.18
CA GLU A 14 -2.51 7.11 -2.38
C GLU A 14 -3.13 6.48 -1.11
N ILE A 15 -4.03 5.50 -1.26
CA ILE A 15 -4.39 4.62 -0.14
C ILE A 15 -3.32 3.54 0.05
N LEU A 16 -2.82 3.41 1.28
CA LEU A 16 -1.92 2.34 1.72
C LEU A 16 -2.70 1.09 2.11
N HIS A 17 -2.69 0.11 1.20
CA HIS A 17 -3.35 -1.18 1.43
C HIS A 17 -2.54 -2.09 2.36
N TRP A 18 -1.22 -2.06 2.25
CA TRP A 18 -0.35 -2.97 2.99
C TRP A 18 1.07 -2.40 3.06
N LEU A 19 1.73 -2.56 4.21
CA LEU A 19 3.15 -2.24 4.37
C LEU A 19 3.81 -3.23 5.31
N VAL A 20 4.81 -3.94 4.80
CA VAL A 20 5.68 -4.84 5.57
C VAL A 20 7.12 -4.42 5.31
N ILE A 21 7.89 -4.28 6.38
CA ILE A 21 9.31 -3.92 6.36
C ILE A 21 10.14 -5.06 6.95
N ASN A 22 11.46 -4.99 6.79
CA ASN A 22 12.43 -5.92 7.36
C ASN A 22 12.19 -7.39 6.95
N ILE A 23 11.70 -7.61 5.73
CA ILE A 23 11.45 -8.96 5.20
C ILE A 23 12.79 -9.67 4.91
N PRO A 24 13.08 -10.84 5.52
CA PRO A 24 14.25 -11.62 5.16
C PRO A 24 14.02 -12.33 3.82
N GLY A 25 14.65 -11.82 2.76
CA GLY A 25 14.50 -12.37 1.40
C GLY A 25 13.07 -12.21 0.89
N ASN A 26 12.40 -13.33 0.63
CA ASN A 26 11.01 -13.38 0.16
C ASN A 26 10.00 -13.85 1.24
N LYS A 27 10.44 -13.97 2.49
CA LYS A 27 9.62 -14.51 3.57
C LYS A 27 8.78 -13.44 4.24
N VAL A 28 7.73 -12.99 3.55
CA VAL A 28 6.91 -11.84 3.99
C VAL A 28 6.36 -12.01 5.41
N ALA A 29 5.99 -13.23 5.80
CA ALA A 29 5.47 -13.53 7.14
C ALA A 29 6.50 -13.34 8.27
N GLU A 30 7.80 -13.35 7.96
CA GLU A 30 8.87 -13.08 8.93
C GLU A 30 9.24 -11.59 9.00
N GLY A 31 8.61 -10.74 8.17
CA GLY A 31 8.79 -9.28 8.20
C GLY A 31 7.94 -8.60 9.28
N GLN A 32 8.26 -7.34 9.58
CA GLN A 32 7.48 -6.50 10.47
C GLN A 32 6.34 -5.82 9.70
N THR A 33 5.09 -6.10 10.09
CA THR A 33 3.92 -5.42 9.52
C THR A 33 3.75 -4.04 10.15
N VAL A 34 3.83 -2.99 9.33
CA VAL A 34 3.59 -1.59 9.74
C VAL A 34 2.15 -1.19 9.48
N ALA A 35 1.56 -1.69 8.38
CA ALA A 35 0.15 -1.52 8.09
C ALA A 35 -0.41 -2.87 7.65
N GLU A 36 -1.38 -3.41 8.37
CA GLU A 36 -2.02 -4.68 8.00
C GLU A 36 -2.66 -4.60 6.62
N TYR A 37 -2.76 -5.73 5.93
CA TYR A 37 -3.38 -5.80 4.61
C TYR A 37 -4.87 -5.47 4.70
N ILE A 38 -5.32 -4.54 3.86
CA ILE A 38 -6.72 -4.33 3.51
C ILE A 38 -6.92 -4.66 2.03
N GLY A 39 -7.99 -5.39 1.74
CA GLY A 39 -8.34 -5.80 0.38
C GLY A 39 -8.68 -4.65 -0.54
N SER A 40 -9.00 -4.98 -1.79
CA SER A 40 -9.62 -4.04 -2.72
C SER A 40 -11.03 -3.72 -2.24
N GLY A 41 -11.32 -2.43 -2.08
CA GLY A 41 -12.66 -1.94 -1.74
C GLY A 41 -12.99 -0.68 -2.55
N PRO A 42 -12.95 -0.74 -3.90
CA PRO A 42 -13.31 0.40 -4.73
C PRO A 42 -14.83 0.68 -4.58
N PRO A 43 -15.26 1.94 -4.41
CA PRO A 43 -16.68 2.26 -4.26
C PRO A 43 -17.52 1.88 -5.49
N GLU A 44 -18.81 1.63 -5.31
CA GLU A 44 -19.72 1.37 -6.42
C GLU A 44 -19.72 2.54 -7.42
N GLY A 45 -19.68 2.22 -8.73
CA GLY A 45 -19.71 3.22 -9.80
C GLY A 45 -18.39 3.94 -10.10
N THR A 46 -17.29 3.66 -9.39
CA THR A 46 -15.98 4.31 -9.67
C THR A 46 -15.14 3.58 -10.73
N GLY A 47 -15.59 2.39 -11.14
CA GLY A 47 -14.95 1.56 -12.17
C GLY A 47 -13.73 0.79 -11.64
N LEU A 48 -12.79 0.50 -12.53
CA LEU A 48 -11.57 -0.24 -12.19
C LEU A 48 -10.52 0.64 -11.52
N HIS A 49 -10.11 0.26 -10.31
CA HIS A 49 -9.02 0.85 -9.53
C HIS A 49 -7.74 0.04 -9.67
N ARG A 50 -6.58 0.70 -9.73
CA ARG A 50 -5.29 0.04 -9.80
C ARG A 50 -4.70 -0.21 -8.41
N TYR A 51 -4.44 -1.48 -8.13
CA TYR A 51 -3.71 -1.91 -6.94
C TYR A 51 -2.29 -2.26 -7.36
N VAL A 52 -1.33 -1.48 -6.88
CA VAL A 52 0.08 -1.60 -7.24
C VAL A 52 0.87 -2.03 -6.02
N ILE A 53 1.70 -3.06 -6.20
CA ILE A 53 2.61 -3.58 -5.18
C ILE A 53 4.03 -3.33 -5.69
N PHE A 54 4.86 -2.72 -4.83
CA PHE A 54 6.28 -2.54 -5.08
C PHE A 54 7.08 -3.25 -4.00
N VAL A 55 8.21 -3.84 -4.38
CA VAL A 55 9.19 -4.44 -3.48
C VAL A 55 10.50 -3.69 -3.64
N PHE A 56 11.08 -3.27 -2.52
CA PHE A 56 12.34 -2.54 -2.48
C PHE A 56 13.39 -3.32 -1.68
N LYS A 57 14.65 -3.24 -2.11
CA LYS A 57 15.76 -3.76 -1.31
C LYS A 57 16.11 -2.74 -0.22
N GLN A 58 16.02 -3.16 1.03
CA GLN A 58 16.41 -2.30 2.14
C GLN A 58 17.95 -2.21 2.25
N PRO A 59 18.53 -1.00 2.34
CA PRO A 59 19.96 -0.85 2.59
C PRO A 59 20.34 -1.18 4.04
N ASN A 60 19.41 -0.96 4.98
CA ASN A 60 19.57 -1.19 6.41
C ASN A 60 18.25 -1.68 7.02
N LYS A 61 18.30 -2.19 8.26
CA LYS A 61 17.11 -2.46 9.06
C LYS A 61 16.36 -1.14 9.30
N ILE A 62 15.04 -1.16 9.11
CA ILE A 62 14.16 -0.02 9.38
C ILE A 62 13.58 -0.19 10.78
N GLU A 63 13.80 0.77 11.67
CA GLU A 63 13.10 0.80 12.96
C GLU A 63 11.81 1.62 12.84
N SER A 64 10.70 1.04 13.29
CA SER A 64 9.40 1.69 13.33
C SER A 64 8.56 1.11 14.45
N GLU A 65 7.95 1.96 15.26
CA GLU A 65 6.93 1.57 16.25
C GLU A 65 5.51 1.69 15.69
N LYS A 66 5.39 2.14 14.43
CA LYS A 66 4.10 2.38 13.81
C LYS A 66 3.41 1.06 13.49
N PHE A 67 2.16 0.95 13.92
CA PHE A 67 1.26 -0.15 13.56
C PHE A 67 -0.11 0.41 13.17
N ILE A 68 -0.57 0.10 11.97
CA ILE A 68 -1.91 0.48 11.47
C ILE A 68 -2.74 -0.80 11.32
N PRO A 69 -3.77 -1.02 12.16
CA PRO A 69 -4.62 -2.19 12.05
C PRO A 69 -5.48 -2.13 10.77
N LYS A 70 -5.97 -3.28 10.31
CA LYS A 70 -6.85 -3.37 9.13
C LYS A 70 -8.21 -2.68 9.33
N THR A 71 -8.60 -2.46 10.58
CA THR A 71 -9.85 -1.80 10.97
C THR A 71 -9.75 -0.28 11.04
N SER A 72 -8.58 0.30 10.75
CA SER A 72 -8.37 1.75 10.78
C SER A 72 -8.09 2.32 9.39
N SER A 73 -8.76 3.42 9.06
CA SER A 73 -8.47 4.27 7.90
C SER A 73 -7.39 5.32 8.19
N GLU A 74 -7.10 5.57 9.48
CA GLU A 74 -6.10 6.54 9.91
C GLU A 74 -4.70 6.10 9.47
N GLY A 75 -3.96 7.03 8.87
CA GLY A 75 -2.61 6.76 8.35
C GLY A 75 -2.56 5.93 7.07
N ARG A 76 -3.72 5.60 6.47
CA ARG A 76 -3.80 4.92 5.16
C ARG A 76 -4.08 5.85 4.00
N VAL A 77 -4.81 6.93 4.21
CA VAL A 77 -5.17 7.89 3.16
C VAL A 77 -4.10 8.94 2.94
N LYS A 78 -4.01 9.49 1.71
CA LYS A 78 -3.04 10.54 1.33
C LYS A 78 -1.59 10.18 1.66
N VAL A 79 -1.26 8.88 1.62
CA VAL A 79 0.10 8.41 1.83
C VAL A 79 0.93 8.79 0.61
N LYS A 80 2.15 9.27 0.87
CA LYS A 80 3.14 9.58 -0.16
C LYS A 80 4.22 8.50 -0.12
N SER A 81 4.04 7.46 -0.93
CA SER A 81 4.99 6.34 -1.01
C SER A 81 6.42 6.82 -1.33
N LYS A 82 6.55 7.87 -2.14
CA LYS A 82 7.84 8.53 -2.46
C LYS A 82 8.56 9.06 -1.22
N ASP A 83 7.84 9.62 -0.25
CA ASP A 83 8.44 10.16 0.97
C ASP A 83 9.01 9.01 1.82
N PHE A 84 8.33 7.86 1.86
CA PHE A 84 8.82 6.67 2.55
C PHE A 84 10.07 6.09 1.86
N ILE A 85 10.06 6.00 0.53
CA ILE A 85 11.20 5.56 -0.28
C ILE A 85 12.42 6.45 -0.04
N ALA A 86 12.23 7.77 -0.07
CA ALA A 86 13.29 8.75 0.18
C ALA A 86 13.81 8.69 1.62
N LYS A 87 12.91 8.63 2.61
CA LYS A 87 13.26 8.57 4.04
C LYS A 87 14.20 7.41 4.36
N TYR A 88 14.00 6.25 3.74
CA TYR A 88 14.77 5.04 4.02
C TYR A 88 15.78 4.69 2.92
N ASN A 89 16.01 5.61 1.97
CA ASN A 89 16.96 5.44 0.86
C ASN A 89 16.77 4.10 0.12
N LEU A 90 15.52 3.77 -0.21
CA LEU A 90 15.16 2.48 -0.80
C LEU A 90 15.55 2.35 -2.28
N GLY A 91 15.86 3.47 -2.94
CA GLY A 91 16.18 3.51 -4.37
C GLY A 91 15.00 3.07 -5.25
N ASP A 92 15.31 2.41 -6.35
CA ASP A 92 14.32 1.90 -7.29
C ASP A 92 13.72 0.56 -6.82
N PRO A 93 12.46 0.26 -7.16
CA PRO A 93 11.85 -1.02 -6.84
C PRO A 93 12.59 -2.16 -7.56
N ILE A 94 12.86 -3.25 -6.85
CA ILE A 94 13.48 -4.46 -7.39
C ILE A 94 12.46 -5.43 -8.01
N ALA A 95 11.20 -5.28 -7.63
CA ALA A 95 10.07 -5.99 -8.25
C ALA A 95 8.80 -5.15 -8.09
N GLY A 96 7.83 -5.40 -8.96
CA GLY A 96 6.52 -4.79 -8.87
C GLY A 96 5.48 -5.64 -9.57
N ASN A 97 4.24 -5.52 -9.13
CA ASN A 97 3.09 -6.12 -9.80
C ASN A 97 1.87 -5.21 -9.64
N SER A 98 0.89 -5.38 -10.52
CA SER A 98 -0.36 -4.64 -10.44
C SER A 98 -1.54 -5.49 -10.89
N TYR A 99 -2.68 -5.27 -10.28
CA TYR A 99 -3.96 -5.77 -10.74
C TYR A 99 -5.01 -4.66 -10.68
N GLN A 100 -6.17 -4.92 -11.28
CA GLN A 100 -7.30 -4.02 -11.24
C GLN A 100 -8.48 -4.74 -10.60
N ALA A 101 -9.26 -4.02 -9.80
CA ALA A 101 -10.53 -4.48 -9.27
C ALA A 101 -11.55 -3.33 -9.30
N GLN A 102 -12.82 -3.70 -9.41
CA GLN A 102 -13.96 -2.78 -9.29
C GLN A 102 -14.89 -3.33 -8.21
N TYR A 103 -15.96 -2.59 -7.92
CA TYR A 103 -16.95 -3.00 -6.93
C TYR A 103 -17.49 -4.42 -7.19
N ASP A 104 -17.68 -5.17 -6.11
CA ASP A 104 -18.39 -6.45 -6.05
C ASP A 104 -19.18 -6.53 -4.72
N ASP A 105 -19.89 -7.63 -4.51
CA ASP A 105 -20.75 -7.86 -3.34
C ASP A 105 -19.98 -8.13 -2.02
N TYR A 106 -18.65 -8.21 -2.07
CA TYR A 106 -17.80 -8.23 -0.88
C TYR A 106 -17.52 -6.81 -0.35
N VAL A 107 -17.58 -5.80 -1.21
CA VAL A 107 -17.40 -4.40 -0.81
C VAL A 107 -18.67 -3.90 -0.10
N PRO A 108 -18.58 -3.45 1.17
CA PRO A 108 -19.74 -3.00 1.95
C PRO A 108 -20.45 -1.77 1.38
#